data_AF-A0A0G1QTW7-F1
#
_entry.id   AF-A0A0G1QTW7-F1
#
_cell.length_a   1.000
_cell.length_b   1.000
_cell.length_c   1.000
_cell.angle_alpha   90.00
_cell.angle_beta   90.00
_cell.angle_gamma   90.00
#
_symmetry.space_group_name_H-M   'P 1'
#
loop_
_entity.id
_entity.type
_entity.pdbx_description
1 polymer ?
#
loop_
_entity_poly.entity_id
_entity_poly.type
_entity_poly.pdbx_seq_one_letter_code
_entity_poly.pdbx_strand_id
1 'polypeptide(L)' 'MKTVSLKELRENVSSYAAKVQSGASFIVIKRSKPLFKIAPVEDERWEEVVDFTKISRGGVSIDEVLARL' A
#
# COMPACT_ATOMS: atom_id res chain seq x y z
N MET A 1 0.57 10.11 6.54
CA MET A 1 0.58 8.72 7.06
C MET A 1 1.14 8.74 8.48
N LYS A 2 0.49 8.11 9.47
CA LYS A 2 0.92 8.17 10.88
C LYS A 2 1.99 7.11 11.18
N THR A 3 3.03 7.47 11.92
CA THR A 3 4.07 6.55 12.39
C THR A 3 3.79 6.12 13.82
N VAL A 4 4.06 4.85 14.14
CA VAL A 4 3.95 4.28 15.49
C VAL A 4 5.23 3.55 15.85
N SER A 5 5.67 3.64 17.10
CA SER A 5 6.83 2.87 17.54
C SER A 5 6.49 1.38 17.72
N LEU A 6 7.46 0.48 17.50
CA LEU A 6 7.25 -0.94 17.76
C LEU A 6 6.83 -1.23 19.22
N LYS A 7 7.31 -0.43 20.17
CA LYS A 7 6.94 -0.55 21.59
C LYS A 7 5.46 -0.23 21.80
N GLU A 8 5.01 0.91 21.29
CA GLU A 8 3.62 1.38 21.42
C GLU A 8 2.63 0.43 20.75
N LEU A 9 2.97 -0.11 19.57
CA LEU A 9 2.17 -1.13 18.90
C LEU A 9 2.04 -2.40 19.75
N ARG A 10 3.14 -2.87 20.35
CA ARG A 10 3.15 -4.09 21.19
C ARG A 10 2.32 -3.91 22.45
N GLU A 11 2.38 -2.73 23.07
CA GLU A 11 1.63 -2.43 24.30
C GLU A 11 0.12 -2.21 24.04
N ASN A 12 -0.27 -1.87 22.80
CA ASN A 12 -1.64 -1.47 22.46
C ASN A 12 -2.22 -2.24 21.25
N VAL A 13 -1.82 -3.49 21.06
CA VAL A 13 -2.10 -4.24 19.81
C VAL A 13 -3.59 -4.28 19.47
N SER A 14 -4.47 -4.47 20.45
CA SER A 14 -5.92 -4.53 20.24
C SER A 14 -6.50 -3.19 19.77
N SER A 15 -5.99 -2.07 20.28
CA SER A 15 -6.42 -0.73 19.83
C SER A 15 -5.99 -0.47 18.40
N TYR A 16 -4.76 -0.84 18.05
CA TYR A 16 -4.28 -0.69 16.68
C TYR A 16 -4.99 -1.64 15.73
N ALA A 17 -5.30 -2.86 16.13
CA ALA A 17 -6.11 -3.78 15.34
C ALA A 17 -7.48 -3.19 15.00
N ALA A 18 -8.20 -2.62 15.98
CA ALA A 18 -9.50 -1.96 15.74
C ALA A 18 -9.38 -0.73 14.82
N LYS A 19 -8.33 0.08 15.00
CA LYS A 19 -8.04 1.23 14.10
C LYS A 19 -7.74 0.76 12.68
N VAL A 20 -6.96 -0.30 12.53
CA VAL A 20 -6.63 -0.89 11.23
C VAL A 20 -7.87 -1.49 10.58
N GLN A 21 -8.70 -2.21 11.33
CA GLN A 21 -9.96 -2.75 10.82
C GLN A 21 -10.94 -1.67 10.35
N SER A 22 -10.87 -0.46 10.94
CA SER A 22 -11.67 0.70 10.53
C SER A 22 -11.05 1.53 9.41
N GLY A 23 -9.98 1.05 8.75
CA GLY A 23 -9.40 1.70 7.58
C GLY A 23 -8.07 2.43 7.83
N ALA A 24 -7.59 2.50 9.07
CA ALA A 24 -6.34 3.22 9.36
C ALA A 24 -5.11 2.43 8.93
N SER A 25 -4.08 3.15 8.49
CA SER A 25 -2.76 2.58 8.15
C SER A 25 -1.65 3.27 8.94
N PHE A 26 -0.66 2.49 9.37
CA PHE A 26 0.46 2.97 10.17
C PHE A 26 1.80 2.44 9.66
N ILE A 27 2.84 3.28 9.67
CA ILE A 27 4.24 2.82 9.51
C ILE A 27 4.79 2.50 10.91
N VAL A 28 5.24 1.28 11.11
CA VAL A 28 5.88 0.85 12.35
C VAL A 28 7.37 1.14 12.26
N ILE A 29 7.88 1.88 13.23
CA ILE A 29 9.30 2.29 13.29
C ILE A 29 9.99 1.72 14.53
N LYS A 30 11.30 1.48 14.44
CA LYS A 30 12.17 1.15 15.58
C LYS A 30 13.49 1.88 15.41
N ARG A 31 13.92 2.63 16.45
CA ARG A 31 15.14 3.47 16.40
C ARG A 31 15.17 4.37 15.15
N SER A 32 14.05 5.05 14.89
CA SER A 32 13.84 5.94 13.74
C SER A 32 13.96 5.28 12.35
N LYS A 33 14.03 3.95 12.27
CA LYS A 33 14.02 3.20 11.01
C LYS A 33 12.63 2.57 10.77
N PRO A 34 12.02 2.76 9.60
CA PRO A 34 10.82 2.01 9.19
C PRO A 34 11.10 0.51 9.18
N LEU A 35 10.14 -0.28 9.68
CA LEU A 35 10.21 -1.75 9.66
C LEU A 35 9.18 -2.35 8.71
N PHE A 36 7.90 -2.01 8.91
CA PHE A 36 6.77 -2.52 8.14
C PHE A 36 5.57 -1.59 8.25
N LYS A 37 4.58 -1.76 7.37
CA LYS A 37 3.27 -1.10 7.43
C LYS A 37 2.24 -2.08 7.99
N ILE A 38 1.36 -1.61 8.86
CA ILE A 38 0.09 -2.30 9.16
C ILE A 38 -1.03 -1.52 8.47
N ALA A 39 -1.91 -2.23 7.80
CA ALA A 39 -2.98 -1.69 6.98
C ALA A 39 -4.19 -2.63 7.05
N PRO A 40 -5.40 -2.15 6.73
CA PRO A 40 -6.55 -3.02 6.58
C PRO A 40 -6.21 -4.10 5.54
N VAL A 41 -6.78 -5.29 5.72
CA VAL A 41 -6.73 -6.28 4.65
C VAL A 41 -7.58 -5.73 3.51
N GLU A 42 -6.94 -5.42 2.40
CA GLU A 42 -7.63 -5.13 1.15
C GLU A 42 -8.03 -6.50 0.57
N ASP A 43 -9.29 -6.67 0.16
CA ASP A 43 -9.62 -7.75 -0.76
C ASP A 43 -8.69 -7.56 -1.97
N GLU A 44 -7.83 -8.53 -2.28
CA GLU A 44 -6.85 -8.51 -3.39
C GLU A 44 -7.54 -8.53 -4.77
N ARG A 45 -8.55 -7.69 -4.97
CA ARG A 45 -9.13 -7.40 -6.27
C ARG A 45 -8.20 -6.43 -6.97
N TRP A 46 -7.14 -6.98 -7.55
CA TRP A 46 -6.43 -6.31 -8.61
C TRP A 46 -7.41 -6.08 -9.76
N GLU A 47 -7.76 -4.82 -10.00
CA GLU A 47 -8.49 -4.42 -11.20
C GLU A 47 -7.48 -4.24 -12.34
N GLU A 48 -7.79 -4.80 -13.51
CA GLU A 48 -7.03 -4.53 -14.73
C GLU A 48 -7.24 -3.05 -15.10
N VAL A 49 -6.34 -2.18 -14.66
CA VAL A 49 -6.38 -0.74 -14.99
C VAL A 49 -6.09 -0.52 -16.48
N VAL A 50 -5.23 -1.35 -17.07
CA VAL A 50 -4.88 -1.31 -18.49
C VAL A 50 -4.20 -2.62 -18.91
N ASP A 51 -4.66 -3.20 -20.02
CA ASP A 51 -3.98 -4.28 -20.71
C ASP A 51 -3.32 -3.74 -21.99
N PHE A 52 -2.01 -3.50 -21.91
CA PHE A 52 -1.22 -2.98 -23.03
C PHE A 52 -1.14 -3.93 -24.23
N THR A 53 -1.47 -5.23 -24.05
CA THR A 53 -1.50 -6.19 -25.16
C THR A 53 -2.70 -5.98 -26.08
N LYS A 54 -3.78 -5.37 -25.58
CA LYS A 54 -4.93 -4.93 -26.39
C LYS A 54 -4.59 -3.75 -27.30
N ILE A 55 -3.54 -2.99 -26.96
CA ILE A 55 -3.06 -1.85 -27.75
C ILE A 55 -2.08 -2.34 -28.83
N SER A 56 -1.10 -3.16 -28.44
CA SER A 56 -0.15 -3.79 -29.35
C SER A 56 0.39 -5.09 -28.77
N ARG A 57 0.27 -6.19 -29.52
CA ARG A 57 0.77 -7.52 -29.11
C ARG A 57 2.30 -7.58 -28.98
N GLY A 58 3.02 -6.65 -29.60
CA GLY A 58 4.49 -6.54 -29.51
C GLY A 58 4.99 -5.71 -28.33
N GLY A 59 4.09 -5.26 -27.46
CA GLY A 59 4.38 -4.23 -26.45
C GLY A 59 4.12 -2.83 -26.98
N VAL A 60 4.03 -1.87 -26.06
CA VAL A 60 3.77 -0.45 -26.34
C VAL A 60 4.95 0.36 -25.79
N SER A 61 5.42 1.34 -26.56
CA SER A 61 6.44 2.27 -26.09
C SER A 61 5.91 3.13 -24.95
N ILE A 62 6.68 3.28 -23.87
CA ILE A 62 6.26 4.08 -22.71
C ILE A 62 6.11 5.56 -23.07
N ASP A 63 6.96 6.08 -23.97
CA ASP A 63 6.93 7.49 -24.39
C ASP A 63 5.62 7.84 -25.10
N GLU A 64 5.09 6.91 -25.91
CA GLU A 64 3.81 7.09 -26.60
C GLU A 64 2.61 7.07 -25.65
N VAL A 65 2.70 6.29 -24.56
CA VAL A 65 1.65 6.22 -23.54
C VAL A 65 1.63 7.51 -22.72
N LEU A 66 2.80 8.00 -22.32
CA LEU A 66 2.93 9.20 -21.49
C LEU A 66 2.60 10.50 -22.24
N ALA A 67 2.76 10.54 -23.56
CA ALA A 67 2.40 11.70 -24.38
C ALA A 67 0.89 12.02 -24.41
N ARG A 68 0.04 11.11 -23.89
CA ARG A 68 -1.42 11.26 -23.85
C ARG A 68 -1.97 11.60 -22.45
N LEU A 69 -1.12 11.83 -21.47
CA LEU A 69 -1.45 12.30 -20.11
C LEU A 69 -1.18 13.81 -20.00
#